data_AF-A0A2V5NJD0-F1
#
_entry.id   AF-A0A2V5NJD0-F1
#
_cell.length_a   1.000
_cell.length_b   1.000
_cell.length_c   1.000
_cell.angle_alpha   90.00
_cell.angle_beta   90.00
_cell.angle_gamma   90.00
#
_symmetry.space_group_name_H-M   'P 1'
#
loop_
_entity.id
_entity.type
_entity.pdbx_description
1 polymer ?
#
loop_
_entity_poly.entity_id
_entity_poly.type
_entity_poly.pdbx_seq_one_letter_code
_entity_poly.pdbx_strand_id
1 'polypeptide(L)'
;ILYFKDADGKGVAEQRKVMFTGFGADPSKPDPEALLNSFVWGLDNRIHGGSAGIGGVITPVGAPGTSPFALGHDDFAFDPRTLSISPQAGPAHTGLSFDNRGRKYVSDLSRPLQTAMYEPGYFARNPFVAKPPGLMDVVNPAPRFFRSAGASKVAGGSGHGPGNAGAAATLMQAAGLMTKARGGLIYRGNAFPSSYLENAFIADPEAHIIHRAILVEHGLELFARRPQDELNTEFLVANDDTFRPTQLITGPDGAIYIADVQTGGESGRIFRIVPENFKQPKTPQLGKATTYDLAAMLAQADGWHRDNAARLLCERRDGRPRHCSRIW
;
A
#
# COMPACT_ATOMS: atom_id res chain seq x y z
N ILE A 1 -12.14 -9.39 -8.37
CA ILE A 1 -12.33 -7.99 -7.92
C ILE A 1 -13.80 -7.61 -8.08
N LEU A 2 -14.41 -7.09 -7.01
CA LEU A 2 -15.80 -6.62 -6.98
C LEU A 2 -15.85 -5.09 -6.86
N TYR A 3 -16.82 -4.47 -7.50
CA TYR A 3 -17.18 -3.06 -7.32
C TYR A 3 -18.44 -2.96 -6.48
N PHE A 4 -18.40 -2.10 -5.47
CA PHE A 4 -19.52 -1.74 -4.63
C PHE A 4 -19.72 -0.22 -4.68
N LYS A 5 -20.96 0.22 -4.90
CA LYS A 5 -21.34 1.64 -4.86
C LYS A 5 -22.43 1.84 -3.83
N ASP A 6 -22.19 2.78 -2.92
CA ASP A 6 -23.18 3.41 -2.05
C ASP A 6 -23.45 4.80 -2.63
N ALA A 7 -24.56 4.96 -3.34
CA ALA A 7 -24.87 6.17 -4.08
C ALA A 7 -25.57 7.22 -3.21
N ASP A 8 -26.28 6.80 -2.17
CA ASP A 8 -27.04 7.68 -1.29
C ASP A 8 -26.37 7.95 0.07
N GLY A 9 -25.24 7.27 0.35
CA GLY A 9 -24.40 7.51 1.52
C GLY A 9 -24.93 6.86 2.79
N LYS A 10 -25.80 5.85 2.70
CA LYS A 10 -26.39 5.15 3.85
C LYS A 10 -25.51 4.02 4.40
N GLY A 11 -24.31 3.82 3.84
CA GLY A 11 -23.40 2.76 4.22
C GLY A 11 -23.78 1.38 3.65
N VAL A 12 -24.72 1.32 2.70
CA VAL A 12 -25.19 0.09 2.06
C VAL A 12 -24.99 0.23 0.56
N ALA A 13 -24.27 -0.73 -0.05
CA ALA A 13 -24.03 -0.68 -1.48
C ALA A 13 -25.27 -1.12 -2.27
N GLU A 14 -25.84 -0.24 -3.09
CA GLU A 14 -26.97 -0.57 -3.97
C GLU A 14 -26.51 -1.18 -5.30
N GLN A 15 -25.26 -0.97 -5.67
CA GLN A 15 -24.66 -1.63 -6.84
C GLN A 15 -23.54 -2.56 -6.41
N ARG A 16 -23.64 -3.81 -6.87
CA ARG A 16 -22.59 -4.82 -6.76
C ARG A 16 -22.30 -5.37 -8.14
N LYS A 17 -21.06 -5.23 -8.61
CA LYS A 17 -20.63 -5.72 -9.93
C LYS A 17 -19.36 -6.52 -9.82
N VAL A 18 -19.27 -7.63 -10.54
CA VAL A 18 -18.00 -8.31 -10.77
C VAL A 18 -17.26 -7.52 -11.83
N MET A 19 -16.02 -7.10 -11.54
CA MET A 19 -15.20 -6.32 -12.48
C MET A 19 -14.13 -7.18 -13.15
N PHE A 20 -13.51 -8.08 -12.38
CA PHE A 20 -12.47 -8.98 -12.86
C PHE A 20 -12.54 -10.33 -12.16
N THR A 21 -12.29 -11.40 -12.90
CA THR A 21 -12.16 -12.79 -12.42
C THR A 21 -10.83 -13.40 -12.84
N GLY A 22 -10.50 -14.58 -12.32
CA GLY A 22 -9.37 -15.39 -12.81
C GLY A 22 -8.02 -15.17 -12.12
N PHE A 23 -7.99 -14.50 -10.97
CA PHE A 23 -6.79 -14.40 -10.12
C PHE A 23 -6.57 -15.70 -9.34
N GLY A 24 -5.34 -16.21 -9.36
CA GLY A 24 -4.96 -17.47 -8.70
C GLY A 24 -5.41 -18.73 -9.45
N ALA A 25 -4.82 -19.88 -9.11
CA ALA A 25 -5.03 -21.14 -9.81
C ALA A 25 -6.18 -22.00 -9.25
N ASP A 26 -6.49 -21.90 -7.95
CA ASP A 26 -7.55 -22.70 -7.32
C ASP A 26 -8.32 -21.90 -6.24
N PRO A 27 -9.55 -21.42 -6.53
CA PRO A 27 -10.35 -20.68 -5.56
C PRO A 27 -10.87 -21.54 -4.40
N SER A 28 -10.75 -22.88 -4.46
CA SER A 28 -11.16 -23.79 -3.39
C SER A 28 -10.13 -23.96 -2.28
N LYS A 29 -8.89 -23.51 -2.52
CA LYS A 29 -7.77 -23.59 -1.56
C LYS A 29 -6.99 -22.27 -1.53
N PRO A 30 -7.62 -21.16 -1.09
CA PRO A 30 -6.91 -19.90 -0.99
C PRO A 30 -5.80 -20.01 0.06
N ASP A 31 -4.60 -19.55 -0.29
CA ASP A 31 -3.55 -19.27 0.69
C ASP A 31 -3.86 -17.91 1.33
N PRO A 32 -4.18 -17.84 2.63
CA PRO A 32 -4.51 -16.57 3.29
C PRO A 32 -3.33 -15.58 3.34
N GLU A 33 -2.10 -16.04 3.13
CA GLU A 33 -0.92 -15.18 3.05
C GLU A 33 -0.61 -14.69 1.63
N ALA A 34 -1.18 -15.32 0.60
CA ALA A 34 -1.00 -14.97 -0.80
C ALA A 34 -2.34 -14.62 -1.44
N LEU A 35 -2.80 -13.38 -1.19
CA LEU A 35 -4.03 -12.82 -1.74
C LEU A 35 -3.78 -11.47 -2.40
N LEU A 36 -4.73 -11.07 -3.26
CA LEU A 36 -4.74 -9.71 -3.77
C LEU A 36 -4.82 -8.71 -2.62
N ASN A 37 -3.98 -7.68 -2.68
CA ASN A 37 -3.86 -6.71 -1.60
C ASN A 37 -3.64 -5.29 -2.15
N SER A 38 -3.69 -4.31 -1.24
CA SER A 38 -3.20 -2.95 -1.45
C SER A 38 -3.70 -2.29 -2.76
N PHE A 39 -5.01 -2.09 -2.88
CA PHE A 39 -5.59 -1.31 -3.99
C PHE A 39 -5.29 0.18 -3.79
N VAL A 40 -4.37 0.73 -4.58
CA VAL A 40 -3.89 2.11 -4.47
C VAL A 40 -4.02 2.82 -5.81
N TRP A 41 -4.50 4.07 -5.78
CA TRP A 41 -4.51 4.92 -6.96
C TRP A 41 -3.08 5.41 -7.29
N GLY A 42 -2.64 5.18 -8.53
CA GLY A 42 -1.39 5.71 -9.05
C GLY A 42 -1.56 7.10 -9.65
N LEU A 43 -0.43 7.80 -9.85
CA LEU A 43 -0.39 9.11 -10.54
C LEU A 43 -0.81 9.02 -12.02
N ASP A 44 -0.87 7.81 -12.56
CA ASP A 44 -1.36 7.46 -13.90
C ASP A 44 -2.89 7.35 -13.97
N ASN A 45 -3.61 7.63 -12.88
CA ASN A 45 -5.06 7.45 -12.73
C ASN A 45 -5.52 6.01 -12.97
N ARG A 46 -4.66 5.03 -12.66
CA ARG A 46 -5.02 3.61 -12.62
C ARG A 46 -5.04 3.15 -11.16
N ILE A 47 -5.79 2.08 -10.90
CA ILE A 47 -5.76 1.39 -9.61
C ILE A 47 -4.74 0.27 -9.71
N HIS A 48 -3.70 0.37 -8.91
CA HIS A 48 -2.64 -0.63 -8.74
C HIS A 48 -3.03 -1.58 -7.61
N GLY A 49 -2.69 -2.86 -7.76
CA GLY A 49 -2.92 -3.87 -6.74
C GLY A 49 -1.79 -4.89 -6.68
N GLY A 50 -1.49 -5.33 -5.46
CA GLY A 50 -0.55 -6.42 -5.21
C GLY A 50 -1.17 -7.76 -5.57
N SER A 51 -0.43 -8.61 -6.29
CA SER A 51 -0.90 -9.94 -6.66
C SER A 51 -0.44 -11.03 -5.69
N ALA A 52 0.51 -10.73 -4.80
CA ALA A 52 1.23 -11.72 -4.00
C ALA A 52 1.85 -12.86 -4.85
N GLY A 53 2.08 -12.61 -6.15
CA GLY A 53 2.68 -13.56 -7.08
C GLY A 53 1.78 -14.74 -7.47
N ILE A 54 0.49 -14.73 -7.12
CA ILE A 54 -0.43 -15.85 -7.38
C ILE A 54 -0.83 -16.01 -8.85
N GLY A 55 -0.65 -14.96 -9.64
CA GLY A 55 -0.94 -14.94 -11.06
C GLY A 55 -2.39 -15.20 -11.42
N GLY A 56 -2.59 -15.98 -12.48
CA GLY A 56 -3.89 -16.32 -13.05
C GLY A 56 -4.14 -15.71 -14.43
N VAL A 57 -5.28 -16.08 -15.03
CA VAL A 57 -5.74 -15.60 -16.34
C VAL A 57 -6.89 -14.64 -16.10
N ILE A 58 -6.57 -13.35 -16.07
CA ILE A 58 -7.48 -12.31 -15.64
C ILE A 58 -8.45 -11.97 -16.77
N THR A 59 -9.74 -12.00 -16.45
CA THR A 59 -10.82 -11.69 -17.39
C THR A 59 -11.62 -10.49 -16.88
N PRO A 60 -11.67 -9.36 -17.61
CA PRO A 60 -12.57 -8.26 -17.28
C PRO A 60 -14.01 -8.65 -17.59
N VAL A 61 -14.92 -8.29 -16.67
CA VAL A 61 -16.35 -8.58 -16.79
C VAL A 61 -17.08 -7.29 -17.16
N GLY A 62 -17.91 -7.34 -18.20
CA GLY A 62 -18.68 -6.18 -18.66
C GLY A 62 -17.94 -5.22 -19.61
N ALA A 63 -16.78 -5.63 -20.14
CA ALA A 63 -16.07 -4.94 -21.21
C ALA A 63 -16.01 -5.84 -22.47
N PRO A 64 -16.98 -5.72 -23.40
CA PRO A 64 -17.01 -6.53 -24.61
C PRO A 64 -15.77 -6.28 -25.48
N GLY A 65 -15.14 -7.35 -25.98
CA GLY A 65 -13.97 -7.28 -26.86
C GLY A 65 -12.61 -7.29 -26.17
N THR A 66 -12.57 -7.37 -24.83
CA THR A 66 -11.30 -7.54 -24.09
C THR A 66 -10.95 -9.02 -23.93
N SER A 67 -9.75 -9.42 -24.36
CA SER A 67 -9.26 -10.79 -24.19
C SER A 67 -8.74 -11.03 -22.77
N PRO A 68 -8.87 -12.25 -22.23
CA PRO A 68 -8.20 -12.64 -21.00
C PRO A 68 -6.68 -12.44 -21.10
N PHE A 69 -6.06 -12.05 -19.99
CA PHE A 69 -4.64 -11.75 -19.90
C PHE A 69 -3.97 -12.57 -18.79
N ALA A 70 -2.84 -13.22 -19.09
CA ALA A 70 -2.07 -13.98 -18.11
C ALA A 70 -1.17 -13.05 -17.28
N LEU A 71 -1.39 -12.99 -15.97
CA LEU A 71 -0.68 -12.08 -15.07
C LEU A 71 0.75 -12.52 -14.72
N GLY A 72 1.04 -13.83 -14.79
CA GLY A 72 2.33 -14.36 -14.33
C GLY A 72 2.55 -14.10 -12.83
N HIS A 73 3.74 -13.66 -12.44
CA HIS A 73 4.03 -13.27 -11.04
C HIS A 73 4.03 -11.76 -10.81
N ASP A 74 3.61 -10.98 -11.82
CA ASP A 74 3.59 -9.53 -11.74
C ASP A 74 2.43 -9.03 -10.86
N ASP A 75 2.55 -7.80 -10.39
CA ASP A 75 1.40 -7.04 -9.88
C ASP A 75 0.55 -6.55 -11.07
N PHE A 76 -0.54 -5.83 -10.80
CA PHE A 76 -1.40 -5.31 -11.86
C PHE A 76 -1.82 -3.86 -11.63
N ALA A 77 -2.13 -3.18 -12.72
CA ALA A 77 -2.84 -1.90 -12.70
C ALA A 77 -3.99 -1.93 -13.70
N PHE A 78 -5.15 -1.43 -13.30
CA PHE A 78 -6.30 -1.32 -14.20
C PHE A 78 -6.89 0.08 -14.22
N ASP A 79 -7.40 0.47 -15.40
CA ASP A 79 -8.23 1.66 -15.54
C ASP A 79 -9.66 1.31 -15.08
N PRO A 80 -10.20 1.97 -14.04
CA PRO A 80 -11.52 1.63 -13.50
C PRO A 80 -12.69 1.98 -14.43
N ARG A 81 -12.46 2.74 -15.51
CA ARG A 81 -13.48 3.12 -16.50
C ARG A 81 -13.49 2.16 -17.68
N THR A 82 -12.32 1.88 -18.25
CA THR A 82 -12.20 1.03 -19.44
C THR A 82 -12.03 -0.45 -19.10
N LEU A 83 -11.68 -0.74 -17.85
CA LEU A 83 -11.30 -2.08 -17.38
C LEU A 83 -10.09 -2.67 -18.11
N SER A 84 -9.33 -1.84 -18.82
CA SER A 84 -8.03 -2.23 -19.34
C SER A 84 -7.09 -2.52 -18.18
N ILE A 85 -6.49 -3.71 -18.16
CA ILE A 85 -5.57 -4.17 -17.12
C ILE A 85 -4.20 -4.48 -17.74
N SER A 86 -3.13 -4.20 -16.99
CA SER A 86 -1.75 -4.42 -17.42
C SER A 86 -0.91 -4.97 -16.27
N PRO A 87 0.11 -5.79 -16.56
CA PRO A 87 1.07 -6.24 -15.56
C PRO A 87 1.92 -5.06 -15.09
N GLN A 88 2.31 -5.06 -13.81
CA GLN A 88 3.13 -4.05 -13.16
C GLN A 88 4.24 -4.72 -12.35
N ALA A 89 5.31 -3.98 -12.08
CA ALA A 89 6.41 -4.47 -11.27
C ALA A 89 5.93 -4.97 -9.90
N GLY A 90 6.38 -6.15 -9.48
CA GLY A 90 5.91 -6.83 -8.28
C GLY A 90 6.65 -8.17 -8.09
N PRO A 91 6.14 -9.09 -7.26
CA PRO A 91 4.85 -9.01 -6.56
C PRO A 91 4.91 -8.29 -5.22
N ALA A 92 3.88 -7.50 -4.91
CA ALA A 92 3.58 -7.06 -3.55
C ALA A 92 2.78 -8.15 -2.82
N HIS A 93 3.36 -8.71 -1.74
CA HIS A 93 2.69 -9.73 -0.94
C HIS A 93 1.84 -9.12 0.18
N THR A 94 2.31 -8.03 0.78
CA THR A 94 1.73 -7.54 2.03
C THR A 94 1.52 -6.03 2.11
N GLY A 95 2.01 -5.28 1.13
CA GLY A 95 1.90 -3.83 1.08
C GLY A 95 2.33 -3.28 -0.27
N LEU A 96 1.67 -2.22 -0.72
CA LEU A 96 2.00 -1.46 -1.92
C LEU A 96 1.74 0.02 -1.63
N SER A 97 2.71 0.88 -1.92
CA SER A 97 2.59 2.33 -1.77
C SER A 97 3.38 3.05 -2.85
N PHE A 98 3.06 4.33 -3.08
CA PHE A 98 3.82 5.23 -3.92
C PHE A 98 4.38 6.41 -3.12
N ASP A 99 5.52 6.95 -3.53
CA ASP A 99 5.98 8.27 -3.07
C ASP A 99 5.39 9.42 -3.90
N ASN A 100 5.81 10.66 -3.65
CA ASN A 100 5.31 11.82 -4.41
C ASN A 100 5.76 11.85 -5.88
N ARG A 101 6.73 11.03 -6.25
CA ARG A 101 7.32 10.97 -7.60
C ARG A 101 6.74 9.80 -8.40
N GLY A 102 5.84 9.01 -7.80
CA GLY A 102 5.25 7.84 -8.40
C GLY A 102 6.16 6.61 -8.38
N ARG A 103 7.25 6.61 -7.59
CA ARG A 103 8.05 5.39 -7.38
C ARG A 103 7.23 4.40 -6.56
N LYS A 104 7.18 3.16 -7.04
CA LYS A 104 6.43 2.07 -6.43
C LYS A 104 7.26 1.36 -5.38
N TYR A 105 6.68 1.20 -4.20
CA TYR A 105 7.21 0.42 -3.09
C TYR A 105 6.31 -0.77 -2.84
N VAL A 106 6.92 -1.92 -2.56
CA VAL A 106 6.22 -3.15 -2.24
C VAL A 106 6.81 -3.78 -0.98
N SER A 107 5.97 -4.50 -0.25
CA SER A 107 6.39 -5.26 0.93
C SER A 107 6.15 -6.76 0.73
N ASP A 108 7.11 -7.53 1.23
CA ASP A 108 7.04 -8.97 1.48
C ASP A 108 7.15 -9.21 2.98
N LEU A 109 6.65 -10.35 3.47
CA LEU A 109 6.75 -10.76 4.87
C LEU A 109 8.19 -10.70 5.41
N SER A 110 9.16 -11.05 4.57
CA SER A 110 10.58 -11.18 4.90
C SER A 110 11.46 -10.05 4.37
N ARG A 111 10.98 -9.32 3.34
CA ARG A 111 11.64 -8.17 2.74
C ARG A 111 10.72 -6.96 2.96
N PRO A 112 10.89 -6.25 4.08
CA PRO A 112 9.87 -5.33 4.59
C PRO A 112 9.57 -4.15 3.67
N LEU A 113 10.54 -3.76 2.84
CA LEU A 113 10.36 -2.74 1.82
C LEU A 113 11.33 -2.97 0.65
N GLN A 114 10.76 -3.07 -0.54
CA GLN A 114 11.46 -3.12 -1.82
C GLN A 114 10.94 -2.00 -2.72
N THR A 115 11.76 -1.54 -3.65
CA THR A 115 11.35 -0.60 -4.71
C THR A 115 11.34 -1.32 -6.05
N ALA A 116 10.37 -0.99 -6.90
CA ALA A 116 10.38 -1.38 -8.30
C ALA A 116 11.45 -0.60 -9.06
N MET A 117 12.32 -1.31 -9.77
CA MET A 117 13.40 -0.69 -10.57
C MET A 117 12.92 -0.31 -11.98
N TYR A 118 11.96 -1.05 -12.52
CA TYR A 118 11.40 -0.83 -13.84
C TYR A 118 10.05 -1.51 -13.98
N GLU A 119 9.23 -1.04 -14.92
CA GLU A 119 7.98 -1.72 -15.28
C GLU A 119 8.19 -2.86 -16.29
N PRO A 120 7.46 -3.99 -16.19
CA PRO A 120 7.59 -5.13 -17.10
C PRO A 120 7.45 -4.76 -18.58
N GLY A 121 6.62 -3.74 -18.88
CA GLY A 121 6.37 -3.27 -20.24
C GLY A 121 7.59 -2.74 -20.99
N TYR A 122 8.65 -2.30 -20.28
CA TYR A 122 9.89 -1.84 -20.95
C TYR A 122 10.61 -2.99 -21.67
N PHE A 123 10.57 -4.19 -21.09
CA PHE A 123 11.24 -5.36 -21.64
C PHE A 123 10.40 -6.11 -22.69
N ALA A 124 9.11 -5.80 -22.81
CA ALA A 124 8.29 -6.32 -23.91
C ALA A 124 8.80 -5.87 -25.29
N ARG A 125 9.54 -4.75 -25.36
CA ARG A 125 10.10 -4.20 -26.61
C ARG A 125 11.37 -4.92 -27.07
N ASN A 126 12.11 -5.53 -26.15
CA ASN A 126 13.30 -6.31 -26.45
C ASN A 126 13.34 -7.55 -25.55
N PRO A 127 12.77 -8.69 -25.97
CA PRO A 127 12.71 -9.89 -25.15
C PRO A 127 14.09 -10.56 -24.95
N PHE A 128 15.12 -10.14 -25.69
CA PHE A 128 16.45 -10.77 -25.67
C PHE A 128 17.44 -10.11 -24.72
N VAL A 129 17.13 -8.92 -24.18
CA VAL A 129 18.02 -8.27 -23.22
C VAL A 129 17.94 -8.98 -21.87
N ALA A 130 19.09 -9.21 -21.25
CA ALA A 130 19.16 -9.70 -19.89
C ALA A 130 18.53 -8.67 -18.94
N LYS A 131 17.53 -9.10 -18.17
CA LYS A 131 16.79 -8.23 -17.26
C LYS A 131 17.58 -8.11 -15.94
N PRO A 132 17.89 -6.89 -15.46
CA PRO A 132 18.38 -6.72 -14.09
C PRO A 132 17.27 -7.09 -13.09
N PRO A 133 17.57 -7.22 -11.78
CA PRO A 133 16.53 -7.45 -10.76
C PRO A 133 15.41 -6.40 -10.85
N GLY A 134 14.14 -6.86 -10.92
CA GLY A 134 12.98 -5.98 -11.03
C GLY A 134 12.59 -5.29 -9.72
N LEU A 135 12.94 -5.91 -8.60
CA LEU A 135 12.78 -5.37 -7.25
C LEU A 135 14.15 -5.28 -6.57
N MET A 136 14.36 -4.20 -5.82
CA MET A 136 15.55 -3.99 -5.00
C MET A 136 15.15 -3.77 -3.55
N ASP A 137 15.83 -4.45 -2.62
CA ASP A 137 15.62 -4.24 -1.19
C ASP A 137 16.09 -2.85 -0.78
N VAL A 138 15.18 -2.08 -0.18
CA VAL A 138 15.47 -0.73 0.29
C VAL A 138 15.94 -0.77 1.74
N VAL A 139 15.36 -1.65 2.54
CA VAL A 139 15.76 -1.85 3.93
C VAL A 139 16.76 -3.02 3.99
N ASN A 140 18.04 -2.72 3.78
CA ASN A 140 19.12 -3.71 3.75
C ASN A 140 20.39 -3.17 4.48
N PRO A 141 20.94 -3.89 5.48
CA PRO A 141 20.41 -5.12 6.07
C PRO A 141 19.05 -4.89 6.76
N ALA A 142 18.26 -5.96 6.90
CA ALA A 142 16.99 -5.89 7.62
C ALA A 142 17.21 -5.30 9.02
N PRO A 143 16.36 -4.35 9.47
CA PRO A 143 16.63 -3.59 10.66
C PRO A 143 16.33 -4.46 11.88
N ARG A 144 17.11 -4.27 12.94
CA ARG A 144 16.71 -4.78 14.26
C ARG A 144 15.59 -3.91 14.82
N PHE A 145 14.54 -4.55 15.35
CA PHE A 145 13.42 -3.87 15.95
C PHE A 145 13.35 -4.02 17.48
N PHE A 146 12.62 -3.10 18.10
CA PHE A 146 12.37 -3.06 19.55
C PHE A 146 10.92 -3.46 19.85
N ARG A 147 10.73 -4.30 20.86
CA ARG A 147 9.41 -4.76 21.32
C ARG A 147 9.21 -4.48 22.81
N SER A 148 7.97 -4.49 23.26
CA SER A 148 7.68 -4.38 24.69
C SER A 148 8.28 -5.57 25.45
N ALA A 149 8.87 -5.32 26.61
CA ALA A 149 9.55 -6.33 27.43
C ALA A 149 8.60 -7.42 27.97
N GLY A 150 7.30 -7.10 28.05
CA GLY A 150 6.24 -8.02 28.48
C GLY A 150 5.49 -8.69 27.34
N ALA A 151 5.77 -8.34 26.08
CA ALA A 151 5.10 -8.96 24.93
C ALA A 151 5.34 -10.47 24.98
N SER A 152 4.25 -11.23 25.04
CA SER A 152 4.32 -12.69 25.07
C SER A 152 5.22 -13.20 23.95
N LYS A 153 6.14 -14.13 24.26
CA LYS A 153 6.78 -14.94 23.21
C LYS A 153 5.64 -15.63 22.48
N VAL A 154 5.28 -15.17 21.29
CA VAL A 154 4.23 -15.82 20.50
C VAL A 154 4.68 -17.26 20.34
N ALA A 155 3.99 -18.19 21.02
CA ALA A 155 4.11 -19.60 20.73
C ALA A 155 3.76 -19.72 19.25
N GLY A 156 4.75 -20.14 18.43
CA GLY A 156 4.69 -20.07 16.98
C GLY A 156 3.27 -20.29 16.49
N GLY A 157 2.69 -19.26 15.88
CA GLY A 157 1.31 -19.29 15.43
C GLY A 157 1.05 -20.61 14.71
N SER A 158 -0.14 -21.17 14.94
CA SER A 158 -0.68 -22.41 14.42
C SER A 158 -0.72 -22.43 12.88
N GLY A 159 0.46 -22.43 12.27
CA GLY A 159 0.68 -22.69 10.87
C GLY A 159 0.34 -24.15 10.63
N HIS A 160 -0.74 -24.38 9.90
CA HIS A 160 -1.07 -25.67 9.30
C HIS A 160 -0.13 -25.98 8.13
N GLY A 161 1.19 -25.92 8.38
CA GLY A 161 2.24 -26.23 7.41
C GLY A 161 3.31 -27.09 8.07
N PRO A 162 3.70 -28.23 7.49
CA PRO A 162 4.73 -29.08 8.08
C PRO A 162 6.11 -28.44 7.87
N GLY A 163 6.86 -28.15 8.94
CA GLY A 163 8.32 -27.97 8.88
C GLY A 163 8.92 -26.66 9.41
N ASN A 164 10.23 -26.50 9.17
CA ASN A 164 11.22 -25.56 9.75
C ASN A 164 10.88 -24.05 9.74
N ALA A 165 9.74 -23.61 9.19
CA ALA A 165 9.34 -22.21 9.09
C ALA A 165 9.10 -21.55 10.47
N GLY A 166 8.50 -22.27 11.42
CA GLY A 166 8.30 -21.77 12.78
C GLY A 166 9.61 -21.55 13.56
N ALA A 167 10.60 -22.42 13.32
CA ALA A 167 11.94 -22.27 13.91
C ALA A 167 12.68 -21.05 13.33
N ALA A 168 12.60 -20.85 12.02
CA ALA A 168 13.18 -19.67 11.36
C ALA A 168 12.55 -18.36 11.87
N ALA A 169 11.22 -18.29 11.96
CA ALA A 169 10.53 -17.12 12.52
C ALA A 169 10.94 -16.84 13.98
N THR A 170 11.10 -17.89 14.80
CA THR A 170 11.56 -17.76 16.19
C THR A 170 13.00 -17.21 16.27
N LEU A 171 13.90 -17.70 15.41
CA LEU A 171 15.28 -17.22 15.34
C LEU A 171 15.37 -15.78 14.83
N MET A 172 14.59 -15.43 13.81
CA MET A 172 14.49 -14.07 13.29
C MET A 172 13.97 -13.11 14.37
N GLN A 173 12.92 -13.51 15.10
CA GLN A 173 12.41 -12.72 16.21
C GLN A 173 13.44 -12.56 17.34
N ALA A 174 14.18 -13.63 17.69
CA ALA A 174 15.26 -13.56 18.67
C ALA A 174 16.42 -12.63 18.23
N ALA A 175 16.66 -12.54 16.91
CA ALA A 175 17.61 -11.62 16.32
C ALA A 175 17.06 -10.18 16.15
N GLY A 176 15.78 -9.95 16.46
CA GLY A 176 15.09 -8.68 16.28
C GLY A 176 14.73 -8.37 14.82
N LEU A 177 14.63 -9.36 13.94
CA LEU A 177 14.27 -9.20 12.53
C LEU A 177 12.78 -9.40 12.32
N MET A 178 12.15 -8.55 11.48
CA MET A 178 10.73 -8.66 11.13
C MET A 178 10.39 -10.05 10.62
N THR A 179 9.31 -10.62 11.12
CA THR A 179 8.87 -11.98 10.76
C THR A 179 7.64 -11.97 9.86
N LYS A 180 6.84 -10.90 9.92
CA LYS A 180 5.59 -10.76 9.17
C LYS A 180 5.39 -9.31 8.75
N ALA A 181 6.32 -8.70 8.02
CA ALA A 181 6.17 -7.31 7.58
C ALA A 181 4.89 -7.12 6.73
N ARG A 182 4.08 -6.10 7.07
CA ARG A 182 2.79 -5.77 6.45
C ARG A 182 2.62 -4.26 6.20
N GLY A 183 1.77 -3.94 5.24
CA GLY A 183 1.11 -2.64 5.10
C GLY A 183 1.99 -1.46 4.67
N GLY A 184 3.23 -1.71 4.24
CA GLY A 184 4.24 -0.69 3.90
C GLY A 184 3.67 0.59 3.29
N LEU A 185 3.78 1.70 4.03
CA LEU A 185 3.27 3.02 3.65
C LEU A 185 4.44 3.99 3.48
N ILE A 186 4.48 4.70 2.35
CA ILE A 186 5.31 5.92 2.23
C ILE A 186 4.47 7.12 2.64
N TYR A 187 4.87 7.79 3.72
CA TYR A 187 4.06 8.86 4.31
C TYR A 187 4.08 10.12 3.45
N ARG A 188 2.90 10.58 3.04
CA ARG A 188 2.71 11.76 2.18
C ARG A 188 1.71 12.77 2.78
N GLY A 189 1.30 12.57 4.03
CA GLY A 189 0.37 13.44 4.75
C GLY A 189 1.06 14.64 5.39
N ASN A 190 0.28 15.53 6.01
CA ASN A 190 0.79 16.75 6.64
C ASN A 190 0.43 16.88 8.14
N ALA A 191 -0.05 15.81 8.78
CA ALA A 191 -0.32 15.80 10.22
C ALA A 191 0.97 15.76 11.06
N PHE A 192 1.97 15.01 10.61
CA PHE A 192 3.26 14.87 11.29
C PHE A 192 4.25 15.96 10.82
N PRO A 193 5.31 16.26 11.61
CA PRO A 193 6.37 17.18 11.19
C PRO A 193 6.96 16.80 9.82
N SER A 194 7.48 17.78 9.08
CA SER A 194 8.00 17.57 7.71
C SER A 194 9.14 16.55 7.64
N SER A 195 9.86 16.28 8.74
CA SER A 195 10.84 15.20 8.85
C SER A 195 10.25 13.78 8.73
N TYR A 196 8.93 13.65 8.72
CA TYR A 196 8.20 12.40 8.51
C TYR A 196 7.85 12.16 7.04
N LEU A 197 7.86 13.22 6.21
CA LEU A 197 7.52 13.12 4.80
C LEU A 197 8.47 12.19 4.05
N GLU A 198 7.91 11.35 3.19
CA GLU A 198 8.60 10.34 2.39
C GLU A 198 9.36 9.26 3.20
N ASN A 199 9.13 9.18 4.51
CA ASN A 199 9.56 8.03 5.30
C ASN A 199 8.63 6.84 5.07
N ALA A 200 9.20 5.64 5.19
CA ALA A 200 8.46 4.39 5.18
C ALA A 200 7.96 4.01 6.58
N PHE A 201 6.73 3.50 6.65
CA PHE A 201 6.11 2.93 7.84
C PHE A 201 5.71 1.50 7.56
N ILE A 202 6.23 0.56 8.34
CA ILE A 202 6.07 -0.87 8.11
C ILE A 202 5.55 -1.50 9.40
N ALA A 203 4.40 -2.16 9.32
CA ALA A 203 3.86 -2.90 10.45
C ALA A 203 4.48 -4.29 10.54
N ASP A 204 4.62 -4.80 11.76
CA ASP A 204 4.80 -6.23 12.01
C ASP A 204 3.73 -6.66 13.03
N PRO A 205 2.70 -7.42 12.59
CA PRO A 205 1.65 -7.92 13.47
C PRO A 205 2.19 -8.76 14.62
N GLU A 206 3.17 -9.62 14.39
CA GLU A 206 3.68 -10.57 15.39
C GLU A 206 4.56 -9.89 16.43
N ALA A 207 5.21 -8.79 16.06
CA ALA A 207 5.98 -7.98 16.99
C ALA A 207 5.15 -6.86 17.66
N HIS A 208 3.92 -6.60 17.21
CA HIS A 208 3.02 -5.56 17.71
C HIS A 208 3.59 -4.14 17.55
N ILE A 209 4.28 -3.90 16.44
CA ILE A 209 4.99 -2.64 16.17
C ILE A 209 4.61 -2.01 14.84
N ILE A 210 4.96 -0.73 14.72
CA ILE A 210 5.15 -0.05 13.45
C ILE A 210 6.56 0.55 13.45
N HIS A 211 7.38 0.11 12.51
CA HIS A 211 8.71 0.61 12.27
C HIS A 211 8.67 1.80 11.32
N ARG A 212 9.45 2.85 11.62
CA ARG A 212 9.70 3.97 10.70
C ARG A 212 11.11 3.90 10.14
N ALA A 213 11.25 4.11 8.85
CA ALA A 213 12.54 4.19 8.18
C ALA A 213 12.62 5.43 7.27
N ILE A 214 13.77 6.12 7.32
CA ILE A 214 14.08 7.26 6.46
C ILE A 214 14.68 6.74 5.17
N LEU A 215 14.09 7.11 4.04
CA LEU A 215 14.60 6.78 2.72
C LEU A 215 15.74 7.73 2.33
N VAL A 216 16.83 7.16 1.82
CA VAL A 216 18.04 7.87 1.42
C VAL A 216 18.42 7.43 0.01
N GLU A 217 18.51 8.40 -0.88
CA GLU A 217 18.91 8.18 -2.27
C GLU A 217 20.43 8.36 -2.43
N HIS A 218 21.05 7.44 -3.16
CA HIS A 218 22.45 7.53 -3.55
C HIS A 218 22.60 7.10 -5.02
N GLY A 219 22.44 8.07 -5.92
CA GLY A 219 22.39 7.80 -7.36
C GLY A 219 21.12 7.03 -7.73
N LEU A 220 21.27 5.82 -8.29
CA LEU A 220 20.17 4.92 -8.62
C LEU A 220 19.79 3.99 -7.46
N GLU A 221 20.60 3.95 -6.41
CA GLU A 221 20.35 3.11 -5.25
C GLU A 221 19.49 3.85 -4.22
N LEU A 222 18.59 3.09 -3.59
CA LEU A 222 17.75 3.58 -2.51
C LEU A 222 17.95 2.70 -1.28
N PHE A 223 18.31 3.33 -0.17
CA PHE A 223 18.48 2.66 1.11
C PHE A 223 17.55 3.27 2.15
N ALA A 224 17.28 2.52 3.21
CA ALA A 224 16.53 2.97 4.36
C ALA A 224 17.38 2.89 5.62
N ARG A 225 17.23 3.89 6.50
CA ARG A 225 17.86 3.89 7.81
C ARG A 225 16.87 4.26 8.90
N ARG A 226 17.14 3.78 10.11
CA ARG A 226 16.40 4.18 11.30
C ARG A 226 16.61 5.69 11.59
N PRO A 227 15.56 6.42 12.01
CA PRO A 227 15.70 7.77 12.56
C PRO A 227 16.59 7.80 13.81
N GLN A 228 17.31 8.91 14.02
CA GLN A 228 18.22 9.08 15.18
C GLN A 228 17.47 9.09 16.52
N ASP A 229 16.27 9.65 16.52
CA ASP A 229 15.34 9.73 17.64
C ASP A 229 14.67 8.38 17.98
N GLU A 230 14.80 7.38 17.12
CA GLU A 230 14.20 6.05 17.29
C GLU A 230 15.23 4.93 17.41
N LEU A 231 16.50 5.23 17.71
CA LEU A 231 17.58 4.23 17.78
C LEU A 231 17.36 3.11 18.81
N ASN A 232 16.51 3.33 19.81
CA ASN A 232 16.22 2.39 20.90
C ASN A 232 14.71 2.12 21.07
N THR A 233 13.88 2.45 20.08
CA THR A 233 12.42 2.25 20.10
C THR A 233 11.89 2.06 18.68
N GLU A 234 10.61 1.73 18.54
CA GLU A 234 9.91 1.91 17.26
C GLU A 234 9.03 3.16 17.29
N PHE A 235 8.60 3.58 16.10
CA PHE A 235 7.59 4.61 15.94
C PHE A 235 6.31 4.29 16.74
N LEU A 236 5.91 3.02 16.75
CA LEU A 236 4.88 2.51 17.66
C LEU A 236 5.29 1.14 18.20
N VAL A 237 5.23 0.99 19.53
CA VAL A 237 5.31 -0.29 20.23
C VAL A 237 4.07 -0.44 21.08
N ALA A 238 3.24 -1.44 20.83
CA ALA A 238 2.05 -1.70 21.62
C ALA A 238 2.37 -2.51 22.89
N ASN A 239 1.67 -2.19 23.99
CA ASN A 239 1.60 -3.03 25.18
C ASN A 239 0.36 -3.95 25.19
N ASP A 240 -0.45 -3.88 24.13
CA ASP A 240 -1.60 -4.73 23.90
C ASP A 240 -1.18 -5.95 23.08
N ASP A 241 -1.09 -7.11 23.73
CA ASP A 241 -0.72 -8.39 23.10
C ASP A 241 -1.72 -8.85 22.02
N THR A 242 -2.88 -8.20 21.88
CA THR A 242 -3.85 -8.47 20.82
C THR A 242 -3.67 -7.59 19.57
N PHE A 243 -2.80 -6.58 19.62
CA PHE A 243 -2.54 -5.67 18.49
C PHE A 243 -1.82 -6.36 17.33
N ARG A 244 -2.46 -6.39 16.16
CA ARG A 244 -2.01 -7.03 14.91
C ARG A 244 -2.19 -6.06 13.72
N PRO A 245 -1.38 -5.00 13.61
CA PRO A 245 -1.46 -4.03 12.52
C PRO A 245 -1.18 -4.69 11.17
N THR A 246 -2.10 -4.61 10.21
CA THR A 246 -2.00 -5.32 8.91
C THR A 246 -1.94 -4.39 7.70
N GLN A 247 -2.50 -3.18 7.77
CA GLN A 247 -2.44 -2.22 6.67
C GLN A 247 -2.35 -0.80 7.20
N LEU A 248 -1.55 0.05 6.52
CA LEU A 248 -1.42 1.46 6.84
C LEU A 248 -1.82 2.31 5.63
N ILE A 249 -2.52 3.41 5.88
CA ILE A 249 -2.83 4.42 4.86
C ILE A 249 -2.70 5.84 5.43
N THR A 250 -2.51 6.83 4.56
CA THR A 250 -2.67 8.24 4.95
C THR A 250 -4.13 8.67 4.74
N GLY A 251 -4.73 9.29 5.75
CA GLY A 251 -6.09 9.82 5.68
C GLY A 251 -6.17 11.27 5.18
N PRO A 252 -7.40 11.80 5.00
CA PRO A 252 -7.64 13.16 4.49
C PRO A 252 -7.26 14.28 5.47
N ASP A 253 -6.97 13.93 6.71
CA ASP A 253 -6.50 14.83 7.75
C ASP A 253 -4.97 14.74 7.94
N GLY A 254 -4.28 14.07 7.01
CA GLY A 254 -2.84 13.81 7.05
C GLY A 254 -2.41 12.75 8.06
N ALA A 255 -3.33 12.17 8.84
CA ALA A 255 -3.00 11.18 9.86
C ALA A 255 -2.64 9.81 9.24
N ILE A 256 -1.97 8.96 10.03
CA ILE A 256 -1.74 7.56 9.65
C ILE A 256 -2.88 6.73 10.22
N TYR A 257 -3.59 6.01 9.36
CA TYR A 257 -4.64 5.07 9.74
C TYR A 257 -4.12 3.65 9.65
N ILE A 258 -4.51 2.80 10.62
CA ILE A 258 -4.08 1.42 10.71
C ILE A 258 -5.31 0.52 10.76
N ALA A 259 -5.36 -0.46 9.87
CA ALA A 259 -6.23 -1.61 10.03
C ALA A 259 -5.53 -2.65 10.90
N ASP A 260 -6.22 -3.13 11.93
CA ASP A 260 -5.73 -4.14 12.86
C ASP A 260 -6.73 -5.29 12.92
N VAL A 261 -6.26 -6.53 12.75
CA VAL A 261 -7.14 -7.70 12.72
C VAL A 261 -7.53 -8.18 14.12
N GLN A 262 -6.81 -7.76 15.17
CA GLN A 262 -6.98 -8.15 16.56
C GLN A 262 -6.95 -9.68 16.81
N THR A 263 -6.01 -10.19 17.62
CA THR A 263 -6.01 -11.61 17.98
C THR A 263 -7.10 -11.94 19.00
N GLY A 264 -7.90 -12.99 18.74
CA GLY A 264 -8.90 -13.52 19.67
C GLY A 264 -10.24 -12.77 19.68
N GLY A 265 -10.40 -11.76 18.82
CA GLY A 265 -11.67 -11.05 18.61
C GLY A 265 -12.44 -11.55 17.39
N GLU A 266 -13.73 -11.23 17.34
CA GLU A 266 -14.58 -11.47 16.15
C GLU A 266 -14.58 -10.28 15.16
N SER A 267 -13.91 -9.18 15.52
CA SER A 267 -13.88 -7.93 14.74
C SER A 267 -12.49 -7.31 14.71
N GLY A 268 -12.15 -6.65 13.61
CA GLY A 268 -10.95 -5.81 13.51
C GLY A 268 -11.14 -4.42 14.13
N ARG A 269 -10.03 -3.69 14.27
CA ARG A 269 -9.95 -2.32 14.80
C ARG A 269 -9.37 -1.39 13.73
N ILE A 270 -9.77 -0.12 13.78
CA ILE A 270 -9.13 0.94 12.98
C ILE A 270 -8.57 1.98 13.96
N PHE A 271 -7.25 2.18 13.91
CA PHE A 271 -6.59 3.22 14.68
C PHE A 271 -6.29 4.43 13.79
N ARG A 272 -6.35 5.63 14.37
CA ARG A 272 -5.86 6.88 13.77
C ARG A 272 -4.74 7.42 14.63
N ILE A 273 -3.52 7.47 14.09
CA ILE A 273 -2.35 8.04 14.77
C ILE A 273 -2.17 9.48 14.35
N VAL A 274 -2.08 10.35 15.35
CA VAL A 274 -1.83 11.78 15.22
C VAL A 274 -0.79 12.22 16.25
N PRO A 275 -0.04 13.31 16.02
CA PRO A 275 0.78 13.92 17.06
C PRO A 275 -0.06 14.42 18.26
N GLU A 276 0.54 14.51 19.45
CA GLU A 276 -0.17 14.92 20.68
C GLU A 276 -0.90 16.27 20.56
N ASN A 277 -0.29 17.24 19.87
CA ASN A 277 -0.85 18.58 19.68
C ASN A 277 -1.65 18.73 18.37
N PHE A 278 -2.11 17.62 17.79
CA PHE A 278 -2.83 17.63 16.52
C PHE A 278 -4.18 18.34 16.63
N LYS A 279 -4.39 19.27 15.70
CA LYS A 279 -5.68 19.94 15.52
C LYS A 279 -6.32 19.40 14.26
N GLN A 280 -7.47 18.75 14.40
CA GLN A 280 -8.16 18.17 13.26
C GLN A 280 -8.54 19.25 12.24
N PRO A 281 -7.99 19.20 11.00
CA PRO A 281 -8.38 20.13 9.97
C PRO A 281 -9.80 19.84 9.49
N LYS A 282 -10.44 20.84 8.89
CA LYS A 282 -11.72 20.65 8.23
C LYS A 282 -11.50 19.78 6.98
N THR A 283 -12.12 18.61 6.93
CA THR A 283 -12.07 17.73 5.76
C THR A 283 -12.75 18.39 4.56
N PRO A 284 -12.07 18.57 3.42
CA PRO A 284 -12.68 19.18 2.24
C PRO A 284 -13.66 18.22 1.57
N GLN A 285 -14.82 18.73 1.14
CA GLN A 285 -15.79 17.97 0.35
C GLN A 285 -15.39 18.00 -1.14
N LEU A 286 -14.28 17.37 -1.50
CA LEU A 286 -13.73 17.40 -2.86
C LEU A 286 -14.74 16.93 -3.93
N GLY A 287 -15.64 16.00 -3.59
CA GLY A 287 -16.71 15.55 -4.49
C GLY A 287 -17.64 16.67 -4.97
N LYS A 288 -17.78 17.77 -4.22
CA LYS A 288 -18.60 18.96 -4.56
C LYS A 288 -17.77 20.18 -4.98
N ALA A 289 -16.44 20.10 -4.90
CA ALA A 289 -15.54 21.19 -5.26
C ALA A 289 -15.63 21.51 -6.77
N THR A 290 -15.40 22.76 -7.16
CA THR A 290 -15.33 23.14 -8.59
C THR A 290 -14.04 22.64 -9.24
N THR A 291 -13.95 22.65 -10.58
CA THR A 291 -12.71 22.32 -11.30
C THR A 291 -11.55 23.22 -10.88
N TYR A 292 -11.81 24.51 -10.62
CA TYR A 292 -10.79 25.46 -10.14
C TYR A 292 -10.29 25.11 -8.74
N ASP A 293 -11.21 24.79 -7.82
CA ASP A 293 -10.84 24.37 -6.46
C ASP A 293 -10.02 23.08 -6.50
N LEU A 294 -10.40 22.10 -7.32
CA LEU A 294 -9.64 20.86 -7.50
C LEU A 294 -8.24 21.13 -8.09
N ALA A 295 -8.11 22.03 -9.06
CA ALA A 295 -6.80 22.41 -9.59
C ALA A 295 -5.92 23.04 -8.50
N ALA A 296 -6.48 23.89 -7.64
CA ALA A 296 -5.75 24.45 -6.50
C ALA A 296 -5.33 23.37 -5.47
N MET A 297 -6.12 22.30 -5.31
CA MET A 297 -5.78 21.20 -4.41
C MET A 297 -4.55 20.39 -4.86
N LEU A 298 -4.15 20.47 -6.14
CA LEU A 298 -2.93 19.80 -6.63
C LEU A 298 -1.64 20.34 -5.97
N ALA A 299 -1.68 21.54 -5.39
CA ALA A 299 -0.56 22.15 -4.67
C ALA A 299 -0.64 21.96 -3.14
N GLN A 300 -1.63 21.23 -2.62
CA GLN A 300 -1.73 20.98 -1.18
C GLN A 300 -0.54 20.18 -0.65
N ALA A 301 -0.17 20.39 0.61
CA ALA A 301 0.91 19.64 1.26
C ALA A 301 0.53 18.17 1.54
N ASP A 302 -0.75 17.89 1.77
CA ASP A 302 -1.27 16.53 1.97
C ASP A 302 -1.47 15.80 0.63
N GLY A 303 -0.78 14.68 0.47
CA GLY A 303 -0.89 13.80 -0.70
C GLY A 303 -2.30 13.26 -0.92
N TRP A 304 -3.09 13.02 0.13
CA TRP A 304 -4.46 12.57 -0.03
C TRP A 304 -5.31 13.59 -0.82
N HIS A 305 -5.13 14.89 -0.53
CA HIS A 305 -5.81 15.96 -1.25
C HIS A 305 -5.37 16.05 -2.71
N ARG A 306 -4.04 15.99 -2.96
CA ARG A 306 -3.49 16.05 -4.33
C ARG A 306 -4.01 14.90 -5.18
N ASP A 307 -3.90 13.67 -4.66
CA ASP A 307 -4.24 12.46 -5.42
C ASP A 307 -5.75 12.40 -5.70
N ASN A 308 -6.60 12.73 -4.71
CA ASN A 308 -8.05 12.76 -4.93
C ASN A 308 -8.49 13.89 -5.87
N ALA A 309 -7.82 15.05 -5.83
CA ALA A 309 -8.12 16.12 -6.75
C ALA A 309 -7.74 15.76 -8.19
N ALA A 310 -6.55 15.18 -8.41
CA ALA A 310 -6.12 14.68 -9.71
C ALA A 310 -7.08 13.63 -10.27
N ARG A 311 -7.47 12.65 -9.42
CA ARG A 311 -8.47 11.63 -9.77
C ARG A 311 -9.79 12.26 -10.20
N LEU A 312 -10.35 13.18 -9.41
CA LEU A 312 -11.65 13.80 -9.71
C LEU A 312 -11.61 14.65 -10.98
N LEU A 313 -10.51 15.36 -11.25
CA LEU A 313 -10.32 16.10 -12.50
C LEU A 313 -10.36 15.15 -13.71
N CYS A 314 -9.67 14.00 -13.62
CA CYS A 314 -9.64 13.00 -14.67
C CYS A 314 -10.99 12.27 -14.86
N GLU A 315 -11.71 12.02 -13.77
CA GLU A 315 -13.03 11.37 -13.80
C GLU A 315 -14.08 12.27 -14.47
N ARG A 316 -14.15 13.54 -14.05
CA ARG A 316 -15.17 14.50 -14.53
C ARG A 316 -15.00 14.85 -16.00
N ARG A 317 -13.76 14.95 -16.49
CA ARG A 317 -13.44 15.38 -17.86
C ARG A 317 -14.19 16.67 -18.25
N ASP A 318 -14.25 17.64 -17.34
CA ASP A 318 -14.97 18.91 -17.58
C ASP A 318 -14.41 19.58 -18.84
N GLY A 319 -15.14 19.46 -19.94
CA GLY A 319 -14.77 19.99 -21.23
C GLY A 319 -14.98 21.50 -21.27
N ARG A 320 -13.92 22.26 -20.92
CA ARG A 320 -13.61 23.68 -21.21
C ARG A 320 -13.18 24.40 -19.92
N PRO A 321 -11.98 25.02 -19.89
CA PRO A 321 -11.82 26.24 -19.11
C PRO A 321 -12.68 27.31 -19.81
N ARG A 322 -13.93 27.48 -19.37
CA ARG A 322 -14.71 28.64 -19.79
C ARG A 322 -14.08 29.85 -19.10
N HIS A 323 -13.34 30.62 -19.88
CA HIS A 323 -12.62 31.85 -19.52
C HIS A 323 -11.28 31.65 -18.80
N CYS A 324 -10.25 31.39 -19.59
CA CYS A 324 -8.95 32.02 -19.35
C CYS A 324 -8.98 33.40 -20.02
N SER A 325 -9.73 34.34 -19.47
CA SER A 325 -9.61 35.76 -19.81
C SER A 325 -8.58 36.36 -18.87
N ARG A 326 -7.37 36.56 -19.40
CA ARG A 326 -6.33 37.48 -18.92
C ARG A 326 -6.07 37.50 -17.41
N ILE A 327 -4.94 36.92 -17.01
CA ILE A 327 -4.04 37.64 -16.11
C ILE A 327 -2.62 37.41 -16.64
N TRP A 328 -1.93 38.54 -16.85
CA TRP A 328 -0.53 38.67 -17.25
C TRP A 328 0.41 38.17 -16.16
#